data_AF-A0A7W1LH22-F1
#
_entry.id   AF-A0A7W1LH22-F1
#
_cell.length_a   1.000
_cell.length_b   1.000
_cell.length_c   1.000
_cell.angle_alpha   90.00
_cell.angle_beta   90.00
_cell.angle_gamma   90.00
#
_symmetry.space_group_name_H-M   'P 1'
#
loop_
_entity.id
_entity.type
_entity.pdbx_description
1 polymer ?
#
loop_
_entity_poly.entity_id
_entity_poly.type
_entity_poly.pdbx_seq_one_letter_code
_entity_poly.pdbx_strand_id
1 'polypeptide(L)'
;MRATRSATRTCSICERTLLMGEHAVRYSPGGGEYVDVCPLCQDVALEHGWVREGSPTTPTVPRDLRRRKLPWPSLFGAHRAAEAPVAAEPILRRLSDLELDLVEAADLFNASPYRRTVAGIAKSLGPPKASIVPLSGVSGEMIVSVAWEISWYQYRVSPESAQPVRLAERG
;
A
#
# COMPACT_ATOMS: atom_id res chain seq x y z
N MET A 1 1.16 37.20 -30.66
CA MET A 1 1.52 35.76 -30.62
C MET A 1 2.77 35.61 -29.77
N ARG A 2 2.68 35.05 -28.55
CA ARG A 2 3.85 34.80 -27.70
C ARG A 2 4.44 33.44 -28.10
N ALA A 3 5.59 33.45 -28.78
CA ALA A 3 6.39 32.25 -28.97
C ALA A 3 7.04 31.91 -27.61
N THR A 4 6.54 30.86 -26.96
CA THR A 4 7.19 30.27 -25.79
C THR A 4 8.48 29.60 -26.25
N ARG A 5 9.60 30.08 -25.71
CA ARG A 5 10.94 29.54 -25.93
C ARG A 5 10.98 28.12 -25.36
N SER A 6 10.91 27.10 -26.20
CA SER A 6 11.00 25.70 -25.78
C SER A 6 12.42 25.43 -25.29
N ALA A 7 12.56 25.07 -24.02
CA ALA A 7 13.84 24.61 -23.49
C ALA A 7 14.19 23.26 -24.15
N THR A 8 15.39 23.15 -24.72
CA THR A 8 15.92 21.89 -25.23
C THR A 8 16.04 20.91 -24.07
N ARG A 9 15.25 19.83 -24.08
CA ARG A 9 15.34 18.76 -23.07
C ARG A 9 16.08 17.57 -23.65
N THR A 10 16.93 16.93 -22.85
CA THR A 10 17.71 15.75 -23.26
C THR A 10 17.35 14.57 -22.37
N CYS A 11 17.20 13.39 -22.97
CA CYS A 11 16.98 12.17 -22.20
C CYS A 11 18.23 11.81 -21.41
N SER A 12 18.09 11.50 -20.13
CA SER A 12 19.23 11.17 -19.26
C SER A 12 19.74 9.73 -19.39
N ILE A 13 19.13 8.93 -20.28
CA ILE A 13 19.52 7.54 -20.54
C ILE A 13 20.16 7.40 -21.92
N CYS A 14 19.47 7.85 -22.97
CA CYS A 14 19.97 7.74 -24.35
C CYS A 14 20.57 9.03 -24.90
N GLU A 15 20.61 10.11 -24.11
CA GLU A 15 21.19 11.42 -24.44
C GLU A 15 20.56 12.12 -25.67
N ARG A 16 19.51 11.54 -26.24
CA ARG A 16 18.76 12.14 -27.36
C ARG A 16 18.05 13.41 -26.89
N THR A 17 18.10 14.44 -27.73
CA THR A 17 17.27 15.64 -27.57
C THR A 17 15.80 15.30 -27.81
N LEU A 18 14.94 15.61 -26.85
CA LEU A 18 13.49 15.42 -26.95
C LEU A 18 12.91 16.43 -27.94
N LEU A 19 12.13 15.94 -28.89
CA LEU A 19 11.51 16.80 -29.91
C LEU A 19 10.37 17.64 -29.31
N MET A 20 10.00 18.72 -30.01
CA MET A 20 8.79 19.48 -29.65
C MET A 20 7.55 18.58 -29.71
N GLY A 21 6.88 18.40 -28.57
CA GLY A 21 5.71 17.53 -28.43
C GLY A 21 6.01 16.11 -27.94
N GLU A 22 7.29 15.72 -27.82
CA GLU A 22 7.66 14.45 -27.19
C GLU A 22 7.40 14.54 -25.68
N HIS A 23 6.64 13.57 -25.14
CA HIS A 23 6.27 13.58 -23.73
C HIS A 23 7.44 13.08 -22.86
N ALA A 24 8.16 14.02 -22.23
CA ALA A 24 9.18 13.71 -21.24
C ALA A 24 8.54 13.16 -19.95
N VAL A 25 9.10 12.08 -19.40
CA VAL A 25 8.75 11.57 -18.07
C VAL A 25 9.88 11.87 -17.11
N ARG A 26 9.56 12.33 -15.89
CA ARG A 26 10.56 12.64 -14.87
C ARG A 26 10.80 11.47 -13.92
N TYR A 27 12.08 11.16 -13.69
CA TYR A 27 12.56 10.12 -12.80
C TYR A 27 13.62 10.68 -11.84
N SER A 28 13.76 10.08 -10.66
CA SER A 28 14.79 10.42 -9.67
C SER A 28 15.78 9.26 -9.53
N PRO A 29 17.04 9.41 -9.95
CA PRO A 29 18.09 8.44 -9.69
C PRO A 29 18.43 8.45 -8.19
N GLY A 30 18.04 7.41 -7.46
CA GLY A 30 18.39 7.27 -6.04
C GLY A 30 17.77 8.30 -5.08
N GLY A 31 16.66 8.96 -5.45
CA GLY A 31 15.94 9.90 -4.58
C GLY A 31 16.47 11.34 -4.56
N GLY A 32 17.33 11.71 -5.51
CA GLY A 32 17.82 13.08 -5.72
C GLY A 32 16.97 13.90 -6.71
N GLU A 33 17.63 14.80 -7.45
CA GLU A 33 17.06 15.65 -8.49
C GLU A 33 16.30 14.84 -9.57
N TYR A 34 15.23 15.44 -10.10
CA TYR A 34 14.46 14.83 -11.19
C TYR A 34 15.11 15.08 -12.54
N VAL A 35 15.19 14.03 -13.33
CA VAL A 35 15.76 14.04 -14.69
C VAL A 35 14.73 13.60 -15.72
N ASP A 36 14.84 14.14 -16.94
CA ASP A 36 13.94 13.83 -18.05
C ASP A 36 14.35 12.51 -18.74
N VAL A 37 13.37 11.65 -19.00
CA VAL A 37 13.51 10.37 -19.70
C VAL A 37 12.50 10.31 -20.86
N CYS A 38 12.97 9.88 -22.04
CA CYS A 38 12.12 9.73 -23.22
C CYS A 38 11.18 8.53 -23.09
N PRO A 39 10.09 8.45 -23.88
CA PRO A 39 9.15 7.34 -23.80
C PRO A 39 9.76 5.95 -24.00
N LEU A 40 10.86 5.86 -24.76
CA LEU A 40 11.55 4.61 -25.09
C LEU A 40 12.50 4.11 -23.99
N CYS A 41 12.89 4.98 -23.05
CA CYS A 41 13.88 4.64 -22.02
C CYS A 41 13.25 4.45 -20.63
N GLN A 42 11.92 4.41 -20.53
CA GLN A 42 11.21 4.27 -19.26
C GLN A 42 11.51 2.94 -18.57
N ASP A 43 11.53 1.84 -19.31
CA ASP A 43 11.79 0.51 -18.75
C ASP A 43 13.22 0.41 -18.22
N VAL A 44 14.19 0.96 -18.97
CA VAL A 44 15.60 1.06 -18.55
C VAL A 44 15.74 1.90 -17.26
N ALA A 45 14.99 3.00 -17.13
CA ALA A 45 14.98 3.80 -15.90
C ALA A 45 14.48 2.98 -14.71
N LEU A 46 13.43 2.18 -14.89
CA LEU A 46 12.87 1.31 -13.85
C LEU A 46 13.84 0.18 -13.48
N GLU A 47 14.52 -0.43 -14.45
CA GLU A 47 15.56 -1.44 -14.22
C GLU A 47 16.74 -0.90 -13.41
N HIS A 48 17.11 0.37 -13.62
CA HIS A 48 18.09 1.07 -12.79
C HIS A 48 17.56 1.48 -11.41
N GLY A 49 16.32 1.13 -11.08
CA GLY A 49 15.68 1.48 -9.82
C GLY A 49 15.36 2.96 -9.67
N TRP A 50 15.22 3.71 -10.78
CA TRP A 50 14.85 5.11 -10.71
C TRP A 50 13.37 5.25 -10.35
N VAL A 51 13.09 6.23 -9.49
CA VAL A 51 11.72 6.46 -9.00
C VAL A 51 11.03 7.47 -9.90
N ARG A 52 9.88 7.10 -10.48
CA ARG A 52 9.06 8.00 -11.28
C ARG A 52 8.42 9.10 -10.42
N GLU A 53 8.44 10.34 -10.90
CA GLU A 53 7.77 11.46 -10.25
C GLU A 53 6.27 11.17 -10.04
N GLY A 54 5.80 11.31 -8.79
CA GLY A 54 4.41 11.06 -8.43
C GLY A 54 4.03 9.58 -8.35
N SER A 55 4.99 8.64 -8.48
CA SER A 55 4.71 7.25 -8.11
C SER A 55 4.39 7.18 -6.61
N PRO A 56 3.41 6.37 -6.18
CA PRO A 56 3.08 6.19 -4.78
C PRO A 56 4.21 5.42 -4.08
N THR A 57 5.35 6.07 -3.90
CA THR A 57 6.39 5.58 -3.01
C THR A 57 5.84 5.67 -1.61
N THR A 58 5.73 4.53 -0.93
CA THR A 58 5.61 4.48 0.53
C THR A 58 6.64 5.45 1.10
N PRO A 59 6.24 6.44 1.93
CA PRO A 59 7.17 7.42 2.44
C PRO A 59 8.27 6.68 3.18
N THR A 60 9.48 6.69 2.62
CA THR A 60 10.65 6.13 3.27
C THR A 60 10.91 7.05 4.45
N VAL A 61 10.48 6.64 5.65
CA VAL A 61 10.75 7.38 6.87
C VAL A 61 12.27 7.58 6.93
N PRO A 62 12.78 8.81 6.89
CA PRO A 62 14.21 9.03 7.03
C PRO A 62 14.63 8.42 8.36
N ARG A 63 15.54 7.44 8.35
CA ARG A 63 16.19 7.02 9.59
C ARG A 63 16.98 8.22 10.09
N ASP A 64 16.46 8.84 11.14
CA ASP A 64 17.04 9.99 11.80
C ASP A 64 18.44 9.59 12.29
N LEU A 65 19.47 9.81 11.47
CA LEU A 65 20.88 9.69 11.88
C LEU A 65 21.23 10.91 12.72
N ARG A 66 20.54 11.09 13.85
CA ARG A 66 20.89 12.10 14.83
C ARG A 66 22.09 11.61 15.64
N ARG A 67 23.27 11.69 15.00
CA ARG A 67 24.57 11.54 15.63
C ARG A 67 24.83 12.76 16.52
N ARG A 68 24.17 12.83 17.69
CA ARG A 68 24.55 13.77 18.74
C ARG A 68 25.69 13.17 19.54
N LYS A 69 26.90 13.66 19.30
CA LYS A 69 27.99 13.55 20.28
C LYS A 69 27.63 14.40 21.49
N LEU A 70 27.34 13.78 22.64
CA LEU A 70 27.49 14.42 23.95
C LEU A 70 28.19 13.44 24.92
N PRO A 71 29.00 13.95 25.88
CA PRO A 71 29.93 13.18 26.69
C PRO A 71 29.27 12.51 27.93
N TRP A 72 29.88 11.41 28.40
CA TRP A 72 29.52 10.52 29.53
C TRP A 72 29.47 11.17 30.94
N PRO A 73 29.05 10.44 32.02
CA PRO A 73 28.08 9.33 32.12
C PRO A 73 27.10 9.53 33.31
N SER A 74 25.78 9.38 33.10
CA SER A 74 24.83 9.27 34.22
C SER A 74 24.36 7.83 34.39
N LEU A 75 24.89 7.22 35.44
CA LEU A 75 24.48 5.96 36.03
C LEU A 75 23.01 6.07 36.50
N PHE A 76 22.28 4.95 36.46
CA PHE A 76 20.89 4.74 36.85
C PHE A 76 19.81 5.16 35.83
N GLY A 77 19.38 4.19 35.03
CA GLY A 77 18.20 4.33 34.18
C GLY A 77 17.91 3.04 33.44
N ALA A 78 17.09 2.18 34.06
CA ALA A 78 16.47 0.96 33.56
C ALA A 78 16.79 0.58 32.10
N HIS A 79 17.50 -0.54 31.92
CA HIS A 79 17.37 -1.31 30.70
C HIS A 79 15.90 -1.73 30.55
N ARG A 80 15.08 -0.90 29.88
CA ARG A 80 14.01 -1.45 29.07
C ARG A 80 14.72 -2.38 28.11
N ALA A 81 14.58 -3.69 28.32
CA ALA A 81 14.86 -4.66 27.30
C ALA A 81 14.07 -4.19 26.08
N ALA A 82 14.78 -3.61 25.11
CA ALA A 82 14.22 -3.36 23.80
C ALA A 82 13.81 -4.74 23.31
N GLU A 83 12.50 -4.99 23.27
CA GLU A 83 11.91 -6.13 22.61
C GLU A 83 12.62 -6.27 21.27
N ALA A 84 13.44 -7.32 21.12
CA ALA A 84 14.18 -7.53 19.89
C ALA A 84 13.13 -7.58 18.77
N PRO A 85 13.25 -6.77 17.70
CA PRO A 85 12.31 -6.84 16.59
C PRO A 85 12.29 -8.29 16.08
N VAL A 86 11.10 -8.90 16.05
CA VAL A 86 10.90 -10.34 15.82
C VAL A 86 11.44 -10.84 14.46
N ALA A 87 11.86 -9.95 13.56
CA ALA A 87 12.80 -10.29 12.48
C ALA A 87 13.47 -9.02 11.95
N ALA A 88 14.76 -9.10 11.60
CA ALA A 88 15.53 -7.99 11.02
C ALA A 88 15.50 -7.96 9.48
N GLU A 89 14.94 -8.98 8.83
CA GLU A 89 14.78 -9.06 7.37
C GLU A 89 13.30 -9.28 7.04
N PRO A 90 12.75 -8.63 5.99
CA PRO A 90 11.38 -8.88 5.56
C PRO A 90 11.33 -10.30 4.99
N ILE A 91 10.91 -11.25 5.82
CA ILE A 91 10.61 -12.60 5.36
C ILE A 91 9.44 -12.44 4.39
N LEU A 92 9.71 -12.56 3.09
CA LEU A 92 8.70 -12.80 2.06
C LEU A 92 8.13 -14.22 2.29
N ARG A 93 7.50 -14.42 3.44
CA ARG A 93 6.86 -15.68 3.78
C ARG A 93 5.71 -15.85 2.80
N ARG A 94 5.69 -17.01 2.11
CA ARG A 94 4.51 -17.42 1.35
C ARG A 94 3.35 -17.57 2.32
N LEU A 95 2.26 -16.88 2.02
CA LEU A 95 0.99 -17.07 2.72
C LEU A 95 0.52 -18.51 2.46
N SER A 96 -0.02 -19.14 3.49
CA SER A 96 -0.78 -20.38 3.35
C SER A 96 -2.05 -20.14 2.54
N ASP A 97 -2.63 -21.19 1.99
CA ASP A 97 -3.88 -21.10 1.22
C ASP A 97 -4.99 -20.43 2.02
N LEU A 98 -5.11 -20.74 3.31
CA LEU A 98 -6.07 -20.09 4.21
C LEU A 98 -5.79 -18.58 4.36
N GLU A 99 -4.52 -18.18 4.48
CA GLU A 99 -4.16 -16.75 4.55
C GLU A 99 -4.46 -16.04 3.23
N LEU A 100 -4.30 -16.71 2.09
CA LEU A 100 -4.68 -16.18 0.78
C LEU A 100 -6.20 -16.00 0.68
N ASP A 101 -6.98 -17.02 1.07
CA ASP A 101 -8.45 -16.97 1.08
C ASP A 101 -8.97 -15.83 1.99
N LEU A 102 -8.33 -15.62 3.14
CA LEU A 102 -8.65 -14.51 4.06
C LEU A 102 -8.42 -13.14 3.42
N VAL A 103 -7.28 -12.96 2.74
CA VAL A 103 -6.93 -11.71 2.06
C VAL A 103 -7.88 -11.46 0.89
N GLU A 104 -8.11 -12.47 0.05
CA GLU A 104 -9.04 -12.37 -1.07
C GLU A 104 -10.46 -12.02 -0.60
N ALA A 105 -10.93 -12.66 0.48
CA ALA A 105 -12.25 -12.34 1.03
C ALA A 105 -12.34 -10.90 1.56
N ALA A 106 -11.28 -10.40 2.19
CA ALA A 106 -11.19 -9.01 2.62
C ALA A 106 -11.22 -8.05 1.42
N ASP A 107 -10.48 -8.36 0.35
CA ASP A 107 -10.43 -7.55 -0.86
C ASP A 107 -11.78 -7.52 -1.58
N LEU A 108 -12.43 -8.67 -1.75
CA LEU A 108 -13.79 -8.77 -2.31
C LEU A 108 -14.79 -7.97 -1.48
N PHE A 109 -14.74 -8.08 -0.15
CA PHE A 109 -15.61 -7.30 0.74
C PHE A 109 -15.36 -5.79 0.60
N ASN A 110 -14.11 -5.37 0.57
CA ASN A 110 -13.71 -3.96 0.45
C ASN A 110 -14.06 -3.35 -0.91
N ALA A 111 -14.03 -4.15 -1.98
CA ALA A 111 -14.48 -3.76 -3.32
C ALA A 111 -16.02 -3.68 -3.42
N SER A 112 -16.75 -4.38 -2.55
CA SER A 112 -18.21 -4.44 -2.58
C SER A 112 -18.90 -3.12 -2.18
N PRO A 113 -20.17 -2.92 -2.55
CA PRO A 113 -20.97 -1.80 -2.06
C PRO A 113 -21.12 -1.77 -0.52
N TYR A 114 -21.01 -2.92 0.15
CA TYR A 114 -21.20 -3.03 1.61
C TYR A 114 -20.15 -2.28 2.41
N ARG A 115 -18.95 -2.04 1.86
CA ARG A 115 -17.93 -1.18 2.48
C ARG A 115 -18.50 0.21 2.79
N ARG A 116 -19.26 0.81 1.86
CA ARG A 116 -19.89 2.13 2.07
C ARG A 116 -20.99 2.08 3.13
N THR A 117 -21.76 0.99 3.17
CA THR A 117 -22.79 0.78 4.20
C THR A 117 -22.16 0.70 5.59
N VAL A 118 -21.14 -0.14 5.76
CA VAL A 118 -20.39 -0.28 7.02
C VAL A 118 -19.78 1.06 7.45
N ALA A 119 -19.14 1.77 6.52
CA ALA A 119 -18.58 3.10 6.81
C ALA A 119 -19.66 4.12 7.22
N GLY A 120 -20.86 4.04 6.65
CA GLY A 120 -22.00 4.87 7.03
C GLY A 120 -22.46 4.61 8.46
N ILE A 121 -22.64 3.32 8.82
CA ILE A 121 -23.04 2.91 10.17
C ILE A 121 -21.98 3.32 11.20
N ALA A 122 -20.70 3.16 10.84
CA ALA A 122 -19.58 3.52 11.71
C ALA A 122 -19.55 5.00 12.11
N LYS A 123 -20.15 5.91 11.32
CA LYS A 123 -20.28 7.33 11.71
C LYS A 123 -21.16 7.53 12.95
N SER A 124 -22.16 6.68 13.15
CA SER A 124 -23.10 6.78 14.27
C SER A 124 -22.72 5.89 15.44
N LEU A 125 -22.17 4.70 15.17
CA LEU A 125 -21.87 3.68 16.18
C LEU A 125 -20.38 3.55 16.52
N GLY A 126 -19.51 4.31 15.85
CA GLY A 126 -18.06 4.22 16.02
C GLY A 126 -17.42 3.08 15.19
N PRO A 127 -16.15 2.74 15.43
CA PRO A 127 -15.47 1.67 14.71
C PRO A 127 -16.09 0.29 15.04
N PRO A 128 -16.32 -0.58 14.04
CA PRO A 128 -16.81 -1.93 14.30
C PRO A 128 -15.70 -2.86 14.81
N LYS A 129 -16.10 -3.94 15.47
CA LYS A 129 -15.33 -5.18 15.57
C LYS A 129 -15.61 -6.01 14.32
N ALA A 130 -14.57 -6.59 13.72
CA ALA A 130 -14.72 -7.40 12.50
C ALA A 130 -13.94 -8.71 12.59
N SER A 131 -14.47 -9.75 11.95
CA SER A 131 -13.80 -11.04 11.79
C SER A 131 -14.05 -11.60 10.40
N ILE A 132 -13.10 -12.41 9.91
CA ILE A 132 -13.25 -13.20 8.70
C ILE A 132 -12.93 -14.64 9.08
N VAL A 133 -13.85 -15.56 8.80
CA VAL A 133 -13.71 -16.98 9.14
C VAL A 133 -14.14 -17.86 7.97
N PRO A 134 -13.51 -19.03 7.77
CA PRO A 134 -13.96 -19.97 6.75
C PRO A 134 -15.34 -20.53 7.09
N LEU A 135 -16.17 -20.74 6.07
CA LEU A 135 -17.41 -21.48 6.20
C LEU A 135 -17.11 -22.97 6.24
N SER A 136 -17.43 -23.61 7.36
CA SER A 136 -17.31 -25.06 7.51
C SER A 136 -18.04 -25.83 6.39
N GLY A 137 -17.33 -26.77 5.78
CA GLY A 137 -17.88 -27.69 4.78
C GLY A 137 -17.91 -27.17 3.35
N VAL A 138 -17.48 -25.94 3.08
CA VAL A 138 -17.37 -25.37 1.72
C VAL A 138 -16.01 -24.73 1.55
N SER A 139 -15.19 -25.27 0.64
CA SER A 139 -13.86 -24.73 0.34
C SER A 139 -13.98 -23.34 -0.27
N GLY A 140 -13.15 -22.39 0.17
CA GLY A 140 -13.06 -21.03 -0.38
C GLY A 140 -14.22 -20.09 -0.03
N GLU A 141 -15.28 -20.55 0.64
CA GLU A 141 -16.32 -19.65 1.15
C GLU A 141 -15.93 -19.08 2.51
N MET A 142 -16.00 -17.76 2.63
CA MET A 142 -15.65 -17.04 3.85
C MET A 142 -16.88 -16.30 4.39
N ILE A 143 -16.91 -16.13 5.70
CA ILE A 143 -17.87 -15.31 6.42
C ILE A 143 -17.15 -14.06 6.91
N VAL A 144 -17.63 -12.89 6.52
CA VAL A 144 -17.20 -11.60 7.08
C VAL A 144 -18.27 -11.14 8.05
N SER A 145 -17.89 -10.98 9.33
CA SER A 145 -18.78 -10.45 10.36
C SER A 145 -18.33 -9.06 10.76
N VAL A 146 -19.27 -8.12 10.83
CA VAL A 146 -19.05 -6.73 11.24
C VAL A 146 -20.05 -6.39 12.33
N ALA A 147 -19.56 -6.01 13.52
CA ALA A 147 -20.39 -5.86 14.71
C ALA A 147 -20.06 -4.58 15.51
N TRP A 148 -21.10 -4.04 16.13
CA TRP A 148 -21.08 -2.99 17.14
C TRP A 148 -21.78 -3.50 18.39
N GLU A 149 -21.79 -2.70 19.46
CA GLU A 149 -22.40 -3.07 20.74
C GLU A 149 -23.92 -3.37 20.64
N ILE A 150 -24.62 -2.83 19.63
CA ILE A 150 -26.08 -2.96 19.48
C ILE A 150 -26.54 -3.51 18.13
N SER A 151 -25.62 -3.87 17.23
CA SER A 151 -26.00 -4.39 15.91
C SER A 151 -24.86 -5.16 15.27
N TRP A 152 -25.18 -6.18 14.46
CA TRP A 152 -24.20 -6.93 13.69
C TRP A 152 -24.72 -7.31 12.31
N TYR A 153 -23.78 -7.56 11.41
CA TYR A 153 -24.02 -7.96 10.03
C TYR A 153 -23.05 -9.08 9.66
N GLN A 154 -23.56 -10.06 8.91
CA GLN A 154 -22.77 -11.16 8.41
C GLN A 154 -22.91 -11.27 6.90
N TYR A 155 -21.77 -11.29 6.22
CA TYR A 155 -21.67 -11.37 4.77
C TYR A 155 -21.04 -12.70 4.38
N ARG A 156 -21.55 -13.30 3.32
CA ARG A 156 -20.95 -14.46 2.67
C ARG A 156 -20.09 -13.96 1.53
N VAL A 157 -18.86 -14.47 1.47
CA VAL A 157 -17.92 -14.22 0.39
C VAL A 157 -17.63 -15.54 -0.31
N SER A 158 -17.86 -15.57 -1.62
CA SER A 158 -17.71 -16.74 -2.47
C SER A 158 -17.10 -16.27 -3.80
N PRO A 159 -15.77 -16.40 -4.00
CA PRO A 159 -15.05 -15.82 -5.14
C PRO A 159 -15.62 -16.28 -6.50
N GLU A 160 -16.03 -17.54 -6.59
CA GLU A 160 -16.57 -18.19 -7.80
C GLU A 160 -18.02 -17.78 -8.12
N SER A 161 -18.68 -17.04 -7.23
CA SER A 161 -20.08 -16.63 -7.42
C SER A 161 -20.19 -15.40 -8.32
N ALA A 162 -21.22 -15.35 -9.17
CA ALA A 162 -21.56 -14.16 -9.96
C ALA A 162 -21.80 -12.91 -9.09
N GLN A 163 -22.20 -13.11 -7.82
CA GLN A 163 -22.25 -12.07 -6.80
C GLN A 163 -21.30 -12.46 -5.66
N PRO A 164 -20.01 -12.06 -5.71
CA PRO A 164 -18.99 -12.57 -4.80
C PRO A 164 -19.23 -12.25 -3.33
N VAL A 165 -19.96 -11.17 -3.03
CA VAL A 165 -20.31 -10.76 -1.66
C VAL A 165 -21.80 -10.56 -1.54
N ARG A 166 -22.43 -11.20 -0.56
CA ARG A 166 -23.85 -11.05 -0.24
C ARG A 166 -24.08 -10.93 1.26
N LEU A 167 -25.04 -10.11 1.68
CA LEU A 167 -25.51 -10.09 3.06
C LEU A 167 -26.26 -11.41 3.34
N ALA A 168 -25.87 -12.13 4.38
CA ALA A 168 -26.52 -13.36 4.80
C ALA A 168 -27.43 -13.13 6.01
N GLU A 169 -26.91 -12.47 7.05
CA GLU A 169 -27.62 -12.30 8.32
C GLU A 169 -27.34 -10.92 8.92
N ARG A 170 -28.22 -10.48 9.81
CA ARG A 170 -28.06 -9.25 10.61
C ARG A 170 -28.91 -9.33 11.88
N GLY A 171 -28.50 -8.60 12.91
CA GLY A 171 -29.26 -8.47 14.16
C GLY A 171 -28.89 -7.21 14.93
#